data_AF-A0A1C5SRR5-F1
#
_entry.id   AF-A0A1C5SRR5-F1
#
_cell.length_a   1.000
_cell.length_b   1.000
_cell.length_c   1.000
_cell.angle_alpha   90.00
_cell.angle_beta   90.00
_cell.angle_gamma   90.00
#
_symmetry.space_group_name_H-M   'P 1'
#
loop_
_entity.id
_entity.type
_entity.pdbx_description
1 polymer ?
#
loop_
_entity_poly.entity_id
_entity_poly.type
_entity_poly.pdbx_seq_one_letter_code
_entity_poly.pdbx_strand_id
1 'polypeptide(L)'
;MIPIALYGDRSYNSDTIRKYMISGNNIIPGSSTIHFDEISKERIFHSIDKIRGIRAIIRENYMMLKNRLGRIPYLLDFYENGEIDPLVLIREYKTYQDFLCIVEPQIYKGVISEQEKVTLEYLCKTVLSGVRPYELEILKDLFEKESITKETFVEKMKQEYLIENENAWDNAIYVLEGHFVSNKEEYEKFANIEIVKTNTDDMLERMYSYTQRLSHAEFRKQMKDIVLVGLKRYKNKYSYAKDSKFVLYEKYSRRDVSFLMNCEKDLSSTMYGMKRIGEDVFIFVTYHKVGAENEDKLYADRKPDYADMFVDNMIFKWDSQIGKGPESGYMKDVVEAKRRHLFIKKSDAETSFYYMGTFDIINIIGDKKKDNNGNLRDITKVTMKMHYAVREDLLRYLESKIITGENK
;
A
#
# COMPACT_ATOMS: atom_id res chain seq x y z
N MET A 1 18.05 -10.79 10.47
CA MET A 1 18.84 -10.11 9.41
C MET A 1 19.16 -11.00 8.21
N ILE A 2 19.48 -12.29 8.37
CA ILE A 2 19.89 -13.18 7.25
C ILE A 2 19.03 -13.05 5.96
N PRO A 3 17.68 -13.14 5.97
CA PRO A 3 16.93 -13.06 4.72
C PRO A 3 16.89 -11.64 4.12
N ILE A 4 16.99 -10.58 4.93
CA ILE A 4 17.06 -9.20 4.44
C ILE A 4 18.31 -9.01 3.57
N ALA A 5 19.46 -9.52 4.03
CA ALA A 5 20.72 -9.43 3.31
C ALA A 5 20.75 -10.27 2.02
N LEU A 6 20.04 -11.40 2.00
CA LEU A 6 20.05 -12.33 0.85
C LEU A 6 19.05 -11.96 -0.25
N TYR A 7 17.90 -11.39 0.11
CA TYR A 7 16.81 -11.08 -0.83
C TYR A 7 16.64 -9.57 -1.08
N GLY A 8 17.36 -8.71 -0.35
CA GLY A 8 17.40 -7.26 -0.58
C GLY A 8 16.13 -6.50 -0.20
N ASP A 9 15.22 -7.09 0.57
CA ASP A 9 13.98 -6.44 1.00
C ASP A 9 14.18 -5.47 2.17
N ARG A 10 13.86 -4.21 1.88
CA ARG A 10 14.07 -3.03 2.72
C ARG A 10 12.80 -2.58 3.43
N SER A 11 11.67 -3.25 3.21
CA SER A 11 10.41 -2.91 3.85
C SER A 11 10.39 -3.26 5.35
N TYR A 12 11.37 -4.05 5.82
CA TYR A 12 11.43 -4.65 7.16
C TYR A 12 10.10 -5.28 7.60
N ASN A 13 9.29 -5.69 6.62
CA ASN A 13 7.99 -6.29 6.81
C ASN A 13 8.24 -7.77 7.10
N SER A 14 7.98 -8.19 8.34
CA SER A 14 8.17 -9.57 8.81
C SER A 14 7.55 -10.60 7.85
N ASP A 15 6.40 -10.27 7.28
CA ASP A 15 5.65 -11.11 6.36
C ASP A 15 6.25 -11.19 4.95
N THR A 16 6.77 -10.10 4.39
CA THR A 16 7.58 -10.15 3.16
C THR A 16 8.89 -10.91 3.39
N ILE A 17 9.55 -10.73 4.55
CA ILE A 17 10.76 -11.49 4.94
C ILE A 17 10.45 -12.99 5.06
N ARG A 18 9.31 -13.36 5.67
CA ARG A 18 8.81 -14.75 5.72
C ARG A 18 8.55 -15.29 4.31
N LYS A 19 7.95 -14.51 3.40
CA LYS A 19 7.75 -14.90 2.00
C LYS A 19 9.05 -15.39 1.38
N TYR A 20 10.14 -14.62 1.44
CA TYR A 20 11.40 -15.05 0.83
C TYR A 20 11.93 -16.36 1.41
N MET A 21 11.80 -16.59 2.72
CA MET A 21 12.20 -17.85 3.35
C MET A 21 11.36 -19.06 2.91
N ILE A 22 10.07 -18.86 2.65
CA ILE A 22 9.14 -19.91 2.20
C ILE A 22 9.31 -20.19 0.70
N SER A 23 9.43 -19.13 -0.11
CA SER A 23 9.56 -19.20 -1.56
C SER A 23 10.95 -19.63 -2.03
N GLY A 24 11.99 -19.38 -1.24
CA GLY A 24 13.37 -19.83 -1.48
C GLY A 24 13.90 -19.44 -2.87
N ASN A 25 14.39 -20.44 -3.60
CA ASN A 25 15.06 -20.29 -4.89
C ASN A 25 14.20 -19.64 -5.98
N ASN A 26 12.87 -19.69 -5.90
CA ASN A 26 11.97 -19.18 -6.95
C ASN A 26 12.02 -17.64 -7.11
N ILE A 27 12.73 -16.92 -6.22
CA ILE A 27 12.86 -15.46 -6.24
C ILE A 27 14.29 -15.01 -6.62
N ILE A 28 15.30 -15.87 -6.52
CA ILE A 28 16.69 -15.51 -6.78
C ILE A 28 16.99 -15.76 -8.27
N PRO A 29 17.35 -14.73 -9.06
CA PRO A 29 17.71 -14.94 -10.46
C PRO A 29 19.07 -15.64 -10.59
N GLY A 30 19.14 -16.64 -11.46
CA GLY A 30 20.36 -17.39 -11.78
C GLY A 30 20.39 -18.81 -11.21
N SER A 31 21.58 -19.42 -11.16
CA SER A 31 21.81 -20.79 -10.69
C SER A 31 22.07 -20.91 -9.19
N SER A 32 22.10 -19.79 -8.46
CA SER A 32 22.39 -19.76 -7.02
C SER A 32 21.18 -20.21 -6.20
N THR A 33 21.33 -21.31 -5.47
CA THR A 33 20.29 -21.83 -4.57
C THR A 33 20.62 -21.56 -3.11
N ILE A 34 19.62 -21.15 -2.32
CA ILE A 34 19.75 -20.97 -0.87
C ILE A 34 18.89 -22.02 -0.17
N HIS A 35 19.52 -22.85 0.65
CA HIS A 35 18.86 -23.85 1.47
C HIS A 35 19.03 -23.53 2.96
N PHE A 36 17.95 -23.66 3.71
CA PHE A 36 17.95 -23.63 5.18
C PHE A 36 17.26 -24.91 5.65
N ASP A 37 17.90 -25.61 6.58
CA ASP A 37 17.28 -26.72 7.30
C ASP A 37 16.09 -26.23 8.15
N GLU A 38 15.24 -27.16 8.56
CA GLU A 38 13.99 -26.85 9.26
C GLU A 38 14.22 -26.15 10.60
N ILE A 39 15.22 -26.58 11.37
CA ILE A 39 15.58 -25.99 12.67
C ILE A 39 16.12 -24.56 12.47
N SER A 40 16.95 -24.34 11.45
CA SER A 40 17.42 -22.99 11.09
C SER A 40 16.27 -22.10 10.61
N LYS A 41 15.33 -22.62 9.83
CA LYS A 41 14.13 -21.87 9.41
C LYS A 41 13.33 -21.42 10.63
N GLU A 42 13.00 -22.32 11.55
CA GLU A 42 12.27 -22.01 12.79
C GLU A 42 13.01 -20.97 13.65
N ARG A 43 14.34 -21.10 13.78
CA ARG A 43 15.18 -20.12 14.51
C ARG A 43 15.18 -18.74 13.85
N ILE A 44 15.21 -18.68 12.52
CA ILE A 44 15.14 -17.40 11.79
C ILE A 44 13.72 -16.81 11.89
N PHE A 45 12.66 -17.61 11.79
CA PHE A 45 11.27 -17.15 12.02
C PHE A 45 11.07 -16.58 13.43
N HIS A 46 11.50 -17.31 14.48
CA HIS A 46 11.51 -16.80 15.85
C HIS A 46 12.35 -15.52 16.02
N SER A 47 13.39 -15.34 15.20
CA SER A 47 14.19 -14.11 15.20
C SER A 47 13.51 -12.95 14.48
N ILE A 48 12.63 -13.24 13.51
CA ILE A 48 11.76 -12.25 12.84
C ILE A 48 10.66 -11.78 13.79
N ASP A 49 10.04 -12.69 14.55
CA ASP A 49 9.02 -12.35 15.55
C ASP A 49 9.58 -11.52 16.72
N LYS A 50 10.88 -11.67 16.98
CA LYS A 50 11.65 -10.88 17.96
C LYS A 50 12.13 -9.52 17.42
N ILE A 51 11.75 -9.10 16.20
CA ILE A 51 12.00 -7.73 15.69
C ILE A 51 11.08 -6.73 16.43
N ARG A 52 11.37 -6.52 17.71
CA ARG A 52 10.85 -5.40 18.51
C ARG A 52 11.85 -4.25 18.39
N GLY A 53 11.38 -3.08 17.98
CA GLY A 53 12.22 -1.88 17.87
C GLY A 53 12.63 -1.50 16.45
N ILE A 54 11.69 -1.48 15.50
CA ILE A 54 11.90 -0.93 14.15
C ILE A 54 12.53 0.48 14.16
N ARG A 55 12.19 1.32 15.16
CA ARG A 55 12.81 2.63 15.40
C ARG A 55 14.32 2.57 15.71
N ALA A 56 14.80 1.50 16.35
CA ALA A 56 16.24 1.29 16.56
C ALA A 56 16.93 0.93 15.23
N ILE A 57 16.32 0.04 14.45
CA ILE A 57 16.79 -0.36 13.11
C ILE A 57 16.88 0.86 12.17
N ILE A 58 15.86 1.73 12.17
CA ILE A 58 15.87 2.98 11.37
C ILE A 58 17.06 3.88 11.77
N ARG A 59 17.33 4.05 13.07
CA ARG A 59 18.47 4.84 13.56
C ARG A 59 19.82 4.22 13.20
N GLU A 60 19.94 2.91 13.27
CA GLU A 60 21.15 2.18 12.87
C GLU A 60 21.42 2.31 11.36
N ASN A 61 20.39 2.07 10.52
CA ASN A 61 20.45 2.27 9.08
C ASN A 61 20.85 3.72 8.73
N TYR A 62 20.26 4.72 9.41
CA TYR A 62 20.62 6.13 9.25
C TYR A 62 22.10 6.40 9.57
N MET A 63 22.61 5.89 10.70
CA MET A 63 24.01 6.10 11.07
C MET A 63 24.97 5.42 10.08
N MET A 64 24.67 4.20 9.63
CA MET A 64 25.45 3.50 8.61
C MET A 64 25.47 4.26 7.28
N LEU A 65 24.31 4.72 6.80
CA LEU A 65 24.18 5.46 5.56
C LEU A 65 24.86 6.85 5.65
N LYS A 66 24.69 7.57 6.77
CA LYS A 66 25.37 8.85 7.05
C LYS A 66 26.88 8.69 7.00
N ASN A 67 27.42 7.66 7.66
CA ASN A 67 28.86 7.38 7.66
C ASN A 67 29.37 7.01 6.26
N ARG A 68 28.59 6.26 5.46
CA ARG A 68 28.97 5.87 4.09
C ARG A 68 28.92 7.05 3.10
N LEU A 69 27.97 7.98 3.26
CA LEU A 69 27.82 9.14 2.38
C LEU A 69 28.65 10.36 2.81
N GLY A 70 29.17 10.38 4.04
CA GLY A 70 29.87 11.54 4.61
C GLY A 70 28.96 12.76 4.86
N ARG A 71 27.65 12.61 4.73
CA ARG A 71 26.63 13.66 4.92
C ARG A 71 25.34 13.07 5.46
N ILE A 72 24.45 13.94 5.95
CA ILE A 72 23.09 13.55 6.34
C ILE A 72 22.35 13.00 5.09
N PRO A 73 21.85 11.76 5.13
CA PRO A 73 21.01 11.19 4.07
C PRO A 73 19.61 11.80 4.08
N TYR A 74 18.91 11.68 2.96
CA TYR A 74 17.50 12.03 2.76
C TYR A 74 16.75 10.79 2.22
N LEU A 75 15.42 10.85 2.09
CA LEU A 75 14.61 9.68 1.74
C LEU A 75 15.02 9.04 0.40
N LEU A 76 15.44 9.86 -0.58
CA LEU A 76 15.97 9.37 -1.85
C LEU A 76 17.27 8.57 -1.66
N ASP A 77 18.16 9.01 -0.76
CA ASP A 77 19.40 8.28 -0.47
C ASP A 77 19.08 6.89 0.06
N PHE A 78 18.18 6.77 1.03
CA PHE A 78 17.74 5.46 1.55
C PHE A 78 17.21 4.56 0.43
N TYR A 79 16.33 5.11 -0.40
CA TYR A 79 15.69 4.37 -1.49
C TYR A 79 16.68 3.90 -2.56
N GLU A 80 17.60 4.76 -3.01
CA GLU A 80 18.56 4.40 -4.06
C GLU A 80 19.67 3.47 -3.55
N ASN A 81 20.12 3.63 -2.31
CA ASN A 81 21.35 2.98 -1.83
C ASN A 81 21.24 1.48 -1.57
N GLY A 82 20.13 1.00 -1.01
CA GLY A 82 20.15 -0.30 -0.34
C GLY A 82 19.29 -0.40 0.92
N GLU A 83 18.88 0.74 1.47
CA GLU A 83 18.51 0.85 2.88
C GLU A 83 16.99 0.90 3.09
N ILE A 84 16.56 0.96 4.36
CA ILE A 84 15.15 0.96 4.79
C ILE A 84 14.21 1.79 3.90
N ASP A 85 13.08 1.20 3.49
CA ASP A 85 12.10 1.86 2.60
C ASP A 85 11.57 3.16 3.26
N PRO A 86 11.60 4.32 2.57
CA PRO A 86 11.08 5.58 3.08
C PRO A 86 9.69 5.53 3.71
N LEU A 87 8.78 4.67 3.22
CA LEU A 87 7.44 4.52 3.79
C LEU A 87 7.46 3.91 5.19
N VAL A 88 8.47 3.10 5.53
CA VAL A 88 8.67 2.57 6.88
C VAL A 88 9.07 3.69 7.83
N LEU A 89 10.03 4.53 7.42
CA LEU A 89 10.45 5.68 8.21
C LEU A 89 9.28 6.63 8.46
N ILE A 90 8.53 6.99 7.42
CA ILE A 90 7.35 7.84 7.53
C ILE A 90 6.24 7.21 8.39
N ARG A 91 6.01 5.90 8.33
CA ARG A 91 5.03 5.24 9.21
C ARG A 91 5.41 5.36 10.69
N GLU A 92 6.70 5.27 11.02
CA GLU A 92 7.17 5.31 12.41
C GLU A 92 7.29 6.73 12.99
N TYR A 93 7.51 7.75 12.13
CA TYR A 93 7.86 9.13 12.53
C TYR A 93 6.94 10.23 11.97
N LYS A 94 5.97 9.91 11.09
CA LYS A 94 5.08 10.82 10.34
C LYS A 94 5.76 11.71 9.29
N THR A 95 6.88 12.35 9.61
CA THR A 95 7.66 13.18 8.68
C THR A 95 9.15 12.86 8.75
N TYR A 96 9.91 13.18 7.71
CA TYR A 96 11.38 13.08 7.78
C TYR A 96 11.95 14.11 8.76
N GLN A 97 11.35 15.31 8.85
CA GLN A 97 11.69 16.32 9.84
C GLN A 97 11.57 15.83 11.29
N ASP A 98 10.48 15.14 11.65
CA ASP A 98 10.28 14.59 13.00
C ASP A 98 11.34 13.53 13.35
N PHE A 99 11.77 12.74 12.36
CA PHE A 99 12.89 11.82 12.50
C PHE A 99 14.22 12.58 12.71
N LEU A 100 14.51 13.59 11.88
CA LEU A 100 15.73 14.40 11.98
C LEU A 100 15.83 15.16 13.31
N CYS A 101 14.71 15.68 13.83
CA CYS A 101 14.63 16.29 15.16
C CYS A 101 15.01 15.32 16.31
N ILE A 102 14.98 14.00 16.07
CA ILE A 102 15.32 12.96 17.05
C ILE A 102 16.77 12.49 16.90
N VAL A 103 17.31 12.40 15.68
CA VAL A 103 18.68 11.91 15.43
C VAL A 103 19.73 13.01 15.29
N GLU A 104 19.34 14.22 14.92
CA GLU A 104 20.18 15.42 14.77
C GLU A 104 19.50 16.66 15.40
N PRO A 105 19.07 16.61 16.68
CA PRO A 105 18.31 17.69 17.32
C PRO A 105 19.03 19.04 17.29
N GLN A 106 20.36 19.03 17.35
CA GLN A 106 21.22 20.21 17.32
C GLN A 106 21.26 20.92 15.95
N ILE A 107 20.80 20.26 14.88
CA ILE A 107 20.74 20.82 13.52
C ILE A 107 19.30 21.14 13.14
N TYR A 108 18.33 20.27 13.44
CA TYR A 108 16.98 20.35 12.86
C TYR A 108 15.87 20.84 13.80
N LYS A 109 16.09 20.87 15.12
CA LYS A 109 15.04 21.30 16.06
C LYS A 109 14.71 22.78 15.87
N GLY A 110 13.46 23.06 15.46
CA GLY A 110 12.99 24.42 15.21
C GLY A 110 13.38 25.01 13.85
N VAL A 111 13.96 24.21 12.93
CA VAL A 111 14.26 24.66 11.56
C VAL A 111 12.99 24.82 10.75
N ILE A 112 12.14 23.78 10.73
CA ILE A 112 10.87 23.75 9.98
C ILE A 112 9.74 24.27 10.87
N SER A 113 8.91 25.14 10.32
CA SER A 113 7.68 25.64 10.97
C SER A 113 6.57 24.60 11.00
N GLU A 114 5.61 24.73 11.92
CA GLU A 114 4.48 23.79 12.01
C GLU A 114 3.64 23.75 10.72
N GLN A 115 3.49 24.88 10.01
CA GLN A 115 2.73 24.95 8.74
C GLN A 115 3.43 24.21 7.59
N GLU A 116 4.76 24.33 7.49
CA GLU A 116 5.57 23.53 6.58
C GLU A 116 5.51 22.04 6.94
N LYS A 117 5.60 21.71 8.23
CA LYS A 117 5.50 20.34 8.73
C LYS A 117 4.14 19.69 8.45
N VAL A 118 3.03 20.41 8.59
CA VAL A 118 1.69 19.93 8.21
C VAL A 118 1.64 19.57 6.73
N THR A 119 2.25 20.40 5.87
CA THR A 119 2.35 20.13 4.43
C THR A 119 3.21 18.90 4.12
N LEU A 120 4.37 18.78 4.78
CA LEU A 120 5.23 17.59 4.66
C LEU A 120 4.52 16.32 5.14
N GLU A 121 3.78 16.37 6.26
CA GLU A 121 3.01 15.22 6.78
C GLU A 121 1.92 14.77 5.80
N TYR A 122 1.18 15.70 5.21
CA TYR A 122 0.17 15.38 4.22
C TYR A 122 0.77 14.67 2.99
N LEU A 123 1.85 15.21 2.44
CA LEU A 123 2.48 14.66 1.24
C LEU A 123 3.22 13.33 1.53
N CYS A 124 3.85 13.20 2.70
CA CYS A 124 4.39 11.93 3.18
C CYS A 124 3.31 10.84 3.32
N LYS A 125 2.10 11.21 3.75
CA LYS A 125 0.96 10.29 3.89
C LYS A 125 0.27 9.94 2.57
N THR A 126 0.25 10.86 1.61
CA THR A 126 -0.61 10.76 0.42
C THR A 126 0.15 10.48 -0.88
N VAL A 127 1.25 11.18 -1.17
CA VAL A 127 1.92 11.10 -2.49
C VAL A 127 3.23 10.30 -2.47
N LEU A 128 3.90 10.22 -1.32
CA LEU A 128 5.20 9.54 -1.19
C LEU A 128 5.14 8.04 -1.54
N SER A 129 3.97 7.40 -1.45
CA SER A 129 3.82 5.99 -1.85
C SER A 129 4.20 5.77 -3.32
N GLY A 130 4.01 6.79 -4.16
CA GLY A 130 4.35 6.78 -5.58
C GLY A 130 3.41 5.92 -6.41
N VAL A 131 2.20 5.58 -5.93
CA VAL A 131 1.27 4.68 -6.65
C VAL A 131 0.71 5.29 -7.93
N ARG A 132 0.67 6.63 -8.04
CA ARG A 132 0.32 7.39 -9.26
C ARG A 132 1.23 8.61 -9.41
N PRO A 133 1.41 9.17 -10.62
CA PRO A 133 2.40 10.23 -10.87
C PRO A 133 1.83 11.66 -10.78
N TYR A 134 0.51 11.85 -10.80
CA TYR A 134 -0.15 13.13 -11.07
C TYR A 134 0.31 14.27 -10.15
N GLU A 135 0.16 14.09 -8.84
CA GLU A 135 0.48 15.11 -7.84
C GLU A 135 1.99 15.40 -7.82
N LEU A 136 2.78 14.36 -8.03
CA LEU A 136 4.24 14.41 -7.98
C LEU A 136 4.79 15.22 -9.17
N GLU A 137 4.23 15.04 -10.37
CA GLU A 137 4.61 15.81 -11.55
C GLU A 137 4.11 17.26 -11.49
N ILE A 138 2.91 17.52 -10.94
CA ILE A 138 2.46 18.89 -10.65
C ILE A 138 3.41 19.58 -9.66
N LEU A 139 3.72 18.93 -8.53
CA LEU A 139 4.65 19.47 -7.53
C LEU A 139 6.06 19.71 -8.12
N LYS A 140 6.55 18.79 -8.94
CA LYS A 140 7.84 18.89 -9.65
C LYS A 140 7.89 20.11 -10.56
N ASP A 141 6.84 20.32 -11.37
CA ASP A 141 6.77 21.47 -12.27
C ASP A 141 6.59 22.79 -11.50
N LEU A 142 5.79 22.82 -10.42
CA LEU A 142 5.60 24.00 -9.56
C LEU A 142 6.84 24.37 -8.70
N PHE A 143 7.90 23.55 -8.64
CA PHE A 143 9.18 23.97 -8.05
C PHE A 143 9.96 24.94 -8.93
N GLU A 144 9.72 24.93 -10.25
CA GLU A 144 10.49 25.68 -11.25
C GLU A 144 9.60 26.66 -12.06
N LYS A 145 8.29 26.39 -12.15
CA LYS A 145 7.26 27.24 -12.77
C LYS A 145 6.33 27.84 -11.71
N GLU A 146 5.66 28.94 -12.04
CA GLU A 146 4.63 29.53 -11.18
C GLU A 146 3.22 28.99 -11.49
N SER A 147 3.00 28.51 -12.71
CA SER A 147 1.73 27.93 -13.17
C SER A 147 1.91 26.76 -14.14
N ILE A 148 0.84 25.98 -14.29
CA ILE A 148 0.73 24.82 -15.21
C ILE A 148 -0.67 24.87 -15.84
N THR A 149 -0.77 24.61 -17.14
CA THR A 149 -2.07 24.48 -17.81
C THR A 149 -2.50 23.02 -17.95
N LYS A 150 -3.80 22.77 -17.99
CA LYS A 150 -4.41 21.43 -18.10
C LYS A 150 -3.88 20.67 -19.31
N GLU A 151 -3.75 21.32 -20.47
CA GLU A 151 -3.25 20.72 -21.70
C GLU A 151 -1.81 20.23 -21.55
N THR A 152 -0.93 21.06 -20.97
CA THR A 152 0.48 20.69 -20.77
C THR A 152 0.64 19.52 -19.79
N PHE A 153 -0.25 19.41 -18.79
CA PHE A 153 -0.29 18.27 -17.88
C PHE A 153 -0.82 17.01 -18.58
N VAL A 154 -1.95 17.09 -19.29
CA VAL A 154 -2.57 15.95 -19.97
C VAL A 154 -1.64 15.37 -21.03
N GLU A 155 -0.99 16.23 -21.83
CA GLU A 155 -0.03 15.76 -22.84
C GLU A 155 1.18 15.06 -22.20
N LYS A 156 1.69 15.58 -21.07
CA LYS A 156 2.75 14.94 -20.28
C LYS A 156 2.32 13.57 -19.73
N MET A 157 1.10 13.47 -19.19
CA MET A 157 0.55 12.20 -18.70
C MET A 157 0.38 11.17 -19.81
N LYS A 158 -0.03 11.61 -21.00
CA LYS A 158 -0.14 10.75 -22.18
C LYS A 158 1.23 10.29 -22.69
N GLN A 159 2.19 11.21 -22.86
CA GLN A 159 3.50 10.90 -23.43
C GLN A 159 4.43 10.10 -22.49
N GLU A 160 4.56 10.52 -21.23
CA GLU A 160 5.52 9.91 -20.29
C GLU A 160 4.95 8.70 -19.55
N TYR A 161 3.62 8.63 -19.38
CA TYR A 161 2.95 7.65 -18.51
C TYR A 161 1.90 6.77 -19.21
N LEU A 162 1.54 7.07 -20.47
CA LEU A 162 0.45 6.41 -21.21
C LEU A 162 -0.92 6.55 -20.52
N ILE A 163 -1.16 7.65 -19.82
CA ILE A 163 -2.40 7.92 -19.08
C ILE A 163 -3.23 8.97 -19.82
N GLU A 164 -4.39 8.56 -20.32
CA GLU A 164 -5.35 9.41 -21.06
C GLU A 164 -6.59 9.81 -20.22
N ASN A 165 -6.51 9.73 -18.89
CA ASN A 165 -7.66 9.93 -17.99
C ASN A 165 -7.97 11.43 -17.78
N GLU A 166 -9.06 11.92 -18.39
CA GLU A 166 -9.54 13.30 -18.28
C GLU A 166 -9.73 13.76 -16.82
N ASN A 167 -10.21 12.88 -15.95
CA ASN A 167 -10.46 13.18 -14.52
C ASN A 167 -9.20 13.10 -13.63
N ALA A 168 -8.00 12.95 -14.21
CA ALA A 168 -6.74 12.95 -13.44
C ALA A 168 -6.36 14.36 -12.95
N TRP A 169 -6.65 15.40 -13.73
CA TRP A 169 -6.31 16.79 -13.42
C TRP A 169 -7.07 17.29 -12.18
N ASP A 170 -8.40 17.29 -12.24
CA ASP A 170 -9.25 17.86 -11.18
C ASP A 170 -9.05 17.10 -9.85
N ASN A 171 -8.87 15.78 -9.90
CA ASN A 171 -8.60 14.97 -8.72
C ASN A 171 -7.20 15.19 -8.15
N ALA A 172 -6.20 15.52 -8.97
CA ALA A 172 -4.86 15.86 -8.48
C ALA A 172 -4.82 17.25 -7.83
N ILE A 173 -5.58 18.21 -8.37
CA ILE A 173 -5.79 19.52 -7.74
C ILE A 173 -6.46 19.33 -6.36
N TYR A 174 -7.57 18.61 -6.31
CA TYR A 174 -8.31 18.34 -5.07
C TYR A 174 -7.44 17.68 -3.98
N VAL A 175 -6.50 16.83 -4.37
CA VAL A 175 -5.50 16.25 -3.46
C VAL A 175 -4.47 17.29 -3.01
N LEU A 176 -3.96 18.13 -3.92
CA LEU A 176 -2.96 19.16 -3.59
C LEU A 176 -3.53 20.37 -2.82
N GLU A 177 -4.85 20.53 -2.80
CA GLU A 177 -5.59 21.39 -1.86
C GLU A 177 -5.71 20.77 -0.45
N GLY A 178 -5.36 19.49 -0.29
CA GLY A 178 -5.34 18.80 1.01
C GLY A 178 -6.62 18.02 1.33
N HIS A 179 -7.58 17.95 0.42
CA HIS A 179 -8.91 17.42 0.69
C HIS A 179 -9.00 15.88 0.74
N PHE A 180 -8.02 15.13 0.22
CA PHE A 180 -8.02 13.66 0.29
C PHE A 180 -7.64 13.11 1.68
N VAL A 181 -8.64 13.10 2.57
CA VAL A 181 -8.54 12.72 3.99
C VAL A 181 -9.57 11.66 4.37
N SER A 182 -9.40 11.05 5.55
CA SER A 182 -10.29 9.97 6.03
C SER A 182 -11.45 10.44 6.91
N ASN A 183 -11.32 11.63 7.54
CA ASN A 183 -12.25 12.14 8.53
C ASN A 183 -12.16 13.69 8.65
N LYS A 184 -13.04 14.29 9.47
CA LYS A 184 -13.14 15.75 9.65
C LYS A 184 -11.94 16.39 10.36
N GLU A 185 -11.34 15.70 11.33
CA GLU A 185 -10.15 16.22 12.06
C GLU A 185 -8.94 16.31 11.13
N GLU A 186 -8.76 15.32 10.25
CA GLU A 186 -7.76 15.38 9.19
C GLU A 186 -8.07 16.48 8.17
N TYR A 187 -9.34 16.71 7.83
CA TYR A 187 -9.73 17.81 6.95
C TYR A 187 -9.36 19.18 7.55
N GLU A 188 -9.74 19.43 8.80
CA GLU A 188 -9.44 20.67 9.51
C GLU A 188 -7.93 20.93 9.64
N LYS A 189 -7.13 19.86 9.73
CA LYS A 189 -5.67 19.93 9.72
C LYS A 189 -5.08 20.22 8.33
N PHE A 190 -5.59 19.58 7.27
CA PHE A 190 -4.92 19.52 5.97
C PHE A 190 -5.52 20.41 4.87
N ALA A 191 -6.76 20.89 4.99
CA ALA A 191 -7.38 21.78 3.98
C ALA A 191 -6.64 23.12 3.80
N ASN A 192 -5.76 23.48 4.74
CA ASN A 192 -4.94 24.69 4.68
C ASN A 192 -3.46 24.39 4.34
N ILE A 193 -3.13 23.33 3.58
CA ILE A 193 -1.74 23.13 3.11
C ILE A 193 -1.29 24.17 2.08
N GLU A 194 -2.23 24.90 1.48
CA GLU A 194 -2.01 26.09 0.64
C GLU A 194 -0.91 25.91 -0.43
N ILE A 195 -0.93 24.81 -1.19
CA ILE A 195 0.08 24.57 -2.25
C ILE A 195 -0.33 25.27 -3.55
N VAL A 196 -1.58 25.05 -3.97
CA VAL A 196 -2.11 25.42 -5.28
C VAL A 196 -3.38 26.25 -5.17
N LYS A 197 -3.65 27.06 -6.18
CA LYS A 197 -4.92 27.76 -6.39
C LYS A 197 -5.33 27.63 -7.86
N THR A 198 -6.61 27.40 -8.10
CA THR A 198 -7.19 27.43 -9.45
C THR A 198 -7.58 28.87 -9.78
N ASN A 199 -7.05 29.42 -10.87
CA ASN A 199 -7.36 30.80 -11.31
C ASN A 199 -8.43 30.81 -12.42
N THR A 200 -8.41 29.76 -13.26
CA THR A 200 -9.41 29.39 -14.26
C THR A 200 -9.42 27.87 -14.38
N ASP A 201 -10.49 27.27 -14.93
CA ASP A 201 -10.67 25.80 -14.98
C ASP A 201 -9.49 25.03 -15.63
N ASP A 202 -8.75 25.68 -16.53
CA ASP A 202 -7.61 25.09 -17.25
C ASP A 202 -6.22 25.58 -16.76
N MET A 203 -6.12 26.41 -15.72
CA MET A 203 -4.82 26.88 -15.19
C MET A 203 -4.70 26.80 -13.66
N LEU A 204 -3.68 26.04 -13.24
CA LEU A 204 -3.28 25.84 -11.86
C LEU A 204 -2.07 26.74 -11.54
N GLU A 205 -2.18 27.56 -10.49
CA GLU A 205 -1.12 28.45 -10.04
C GLU A 205 -0.60 28.07 -8.65
N ARG A 206 0.69 28.34 -8.41
CA ARG A 206 1.32 28.23 -7.10
C ARG A 206 0.76 29.29 -6.14
N MET A 207 0.40 28.92 -4.92
CA MET A 207 0.03 29.91 -3.91
C MET A 207 1.23 30.76 -3.48
N TYR A 208 0.97 32.01 -3.11
CA TYR A 208 2.02 32.93 -2.66
C TYR A 208 2.67 32.46 -1.35
N SER A 209 1.89 31.97 -0.38
CA SER A 209 2.40 31.42 0.88
C SER A 209 3.27 30.18 0.67
N TYR A 210 2.96 29.32 -0.31
CA TYR A 210 3.83 28.21 -0.69
C TYR A 210 5.10 28.69 -1.42
N THR A 211 5.01 29.73 -2.26
CA THR A 211 6.18 30.37 -2.86
C THR A 211 7.13 30.92 -1.80
N GLN A 212 6.60 31.58 -0.75
CA GLN A 212 7.39 32.02 0.40
C GLN A 212 8.04 30.84 1.14
N ARG A 213 7.27 29.78 1.46
CA ARG A 213 7.82 28.58 2.11
C ARG A 213 8.90 27.89 1.27
N LEU A 214 8.77 27.84 -0.06
CA LEU A 214 9.81 27.30 -0.94
C LEU A 214 11.13 28.11 -0.94
N SER A 215 11.14 29.35 -0.44
CA SER A 215 12.40 30.07 -0.20
C SER A 215 13.19 29.51 1.00
N HIS A 216 12.51 28.82 1.93
CA HIS A 216 13.16 28.16 3.04
C HIS A 216 13.84 26.85 2.58
N ALA A 217 15.17 26.85 2.65
CA ALA A 217 16.02 25.85 2.00
C ALA A 217 15.73 24.41 2.45
N GLU A 218 15.51 24.17 3.74
CA GLU A 218 15.26 22.82 4.25
C GLU A 218 13.89 22.29 3.86
N PHE A 219 12.85 23.14 3.89
CA PHE A 219 11.52 22.76 3.42
C PHE A 219 11.54 22.43 1.93
N ARG A 220 12.13 23.29 1.09
CA ARG A 220 12.29 23.01 -0.35
C ARG A 220 13.03 21.70 -0.61
N LYS A 221 14.03 21.38 0.21
CA LYS A 221 14.82 20.15 0.11
C LYS A 221 13.98 18.90 0.43
N GLN A 222 13.25 18.89 1.55
CA GLN A 222 12.37 17.75 1.90
C GLN A 222 11.19 17.61 0.93
N MET A 223 10.63 18.72 0.43
CA MET A 223 9.61 18.70 -0.62
C MET A 223 10.12 18.05 -1.92
N LYS A 224 11.30 18.45 -2.40
CA LYS A 224 11.92 17.83 -3.57
C LYS A 224 12.25 16.35 -3.36
N ASP A 225 12.73 15.99 -2.18
CA ASP A 225 13.06 14.61 -1.81
C ASP A 225 11.82 13.69 -1.82
N ILE A 226 10.68 14.14 -1.25
CA ILE A 226 9.39 13.42 -1.33
C ILE A 226 8.99 13.17 -2.79
N VAL A 227 9.07 14.21 -3.63
CA VAL A 227 8.69 14.14 -5.04
C VAL A 227 9.59 13.17 -5.82
N LEU A 228 10.91 13.26 -5.63
CA LEU A 228 11.88 12.39 -6.29
C LEU A 228 11.71 10.92 -5.87
N VAL A 229 11.48 10.64 -4.58
CA VAL A 229 11.16 9.29 -4.10
C VAL A 229 9.87 8.77 -4.71
N GLY A 230 8.79 9.56 -4.67
CA GLY A 230 7.50 9.16 -5.24
C GLY A 230 7.60 8.79 -6.72
N LEU A 231 8.26 9.62 -7.54
CA LEU A 231 8.45 9.39 -8.97
C LEU A 231 9.36 8.19 -9.25
N LYS A 232 10.45 8.02 -8.49
CA LYS A 232 11.35 6.87 -8.61
C LYS A 232 10.61 5.57 -8.25
N ARG A 233 9.77 5.58 -7.20
CA ARG A 233 8.90 4.46 -6.82
C ARG A 233 7.88 4.14 -7.90
N TYR A 234 7.21 5.15 -8.46
CA TYR A 234 6.29 4.99 -9.59
C TYR A 234 6.99 4.28 -10.75
N LYS A 235 8.12 4.83 -11.20
CA LYS A 235 8.90 4.26 -12.31
C LYS A 235 9.32 2.81 -12.05
N ASN A 236 9.79 2.51 -10.84
CA ASN A 236 10.31 1.19 -10.49
C ASN A 236 9.23 0.12 -10.29
N LYS A 237 8.03 0.49 -9.81
CA LYS A 237 6.99 -0.48 -9.38
C LYS A 237 5.69 -0.43 -10.17
N TYR A 238 5.26 0.76 -10.59
CA TYR A 238 3.88 1.01 -11.02
C TYR A 238 3.75 1.41 -12.50
N SER A 239 4.84 1.81 -13.15
CA SER A 239 4.89 2.19 -14.59
C SER A 239 4.52 1.06 -15.57
N TYR A 240 4.53 -0.20 -15.13
CA TYR A 240 4.20 -1.37 -15.96
C TYR A 240 2.70 -1.74 -15.94
N ALA A 241 1.86 -0.91 -15.31
CA ALA A 241 0.41 -1.09 -15.22
C ALA A 241 -0.26 -0.80 -16.58
N LYS A 242 -0.43 -1.84 -17.42
CA LYS A 242 -1.00 -1.71 -18.78
C LYS A 242 -2.53 -1.61 -18.77
N ASP A 243 -3.20 -2.71 -18.46
CA ASP A 243 -4.66 -2.87 -18.68
C ASP A 243 -5.50 -2.55 -17.41
N SER A 244 -4.85 -2.05 -16.36
CA SER A 244 -5.41 -1.90 -15.02
C SER A 244 -4.63 -0.84 -14.26
N LYS A 245 -5.29 -0.08 -13.37
CA LYS A 245 -4.62 0.91 -12.48
C LYS A 245 -3.69 0.28 -11.42
N PHE A 246 -3.68 -1.05 -11.33
CA PHE A 246 -2.94 -1.84 -10.36
C PHE A 246 -2.00 -2.82 -11.07
N VAL A 247 -0.77 -2.96 -10.55
CA VAL A 247 0.21 -3.95 -11.01
C VAL A 247 -0.02 -5.26 -10.29
N LEU A 248 -0.11 -6.37 -11.04
CA LEU A 248 -0.27 -7.71 -10.49
C LEU A 248 0.84 -8.01 -9.47
N TYR A 249 0.43 -8.53 -8.32
CA TYR A 249 1.30 -9.00 -7.23
C TYR A 249 2.09 -7.91 -6.50
N GLU A 250 1.84 -6.62 -6.76
CA GLU A 250 2.28 -5.53 -5.89
C GLU A 250 1.34 -5.37 -4.68
N LYS A 251 1.87 -4.77 -3.60
CA LYS A 251 1.09 -4.48 -2.38
C LYS A 251 0.43 -3.10 -2.45
N TYR A 252 -0.85 -3.05 -2.08
CA TYR A 252 -1.67 -1.83 -1.97
C TYR A 252 -2.42 -1.80 -0.63
N SER A 253 -2.50 -0.65 0.01
CA SER A 253 -3.44 -0.42 1.11
C SER A 253 -4.82 -0.05 0.57
N ARG A 254 -5.85 -0.08 1.43
CA ARG A 254 -7.20 0.42 1.09
C ARG A 254 -7.21 1.92 0.77
N ARG A 255 -6.27 2.70 1.33
CA ARG A 255 -6.07 4.12 1.00
C ARG A 255 -5.53 4.27 -0.41
N ASP A 256 -4.55 3.45 -0.81
CA ASP A 256 -4.03 3.43 -2.18
C ASP A 256 -5.12 3.05 -3.20
N VAL A 257 -6.03 2.13 -2.87
CA VAL A 257 -7.19 1.80 -3.73
C VAL A 257 -8.13 3.01 -3.88
N SER A 258 -8.48 3.70 -2.79
CA SER A 258 -9.28 4.94 -2.87
C SER A 258 -8.60 6.01 -3.74
N PHE A 259 -7.29 6.14 -3.57
CA PHE A 259 -6.47 7.13 -4.27
C PHE A 259 -6.34 6.82 -5.77
N LEU A 260 -6.04 5.58 -6.15
CA LEU A 260 -5.98 5.15 -7.55
C LEU A 260 -7.35 5.24 -8.25
N MET A 261 -8.45 5.02 -7.51
CA MET A 261 -9.80 5.14 -8.04
C MET A 261 -10.33 6.58 -8.11
N ASN A 262 -9.48 7.59 -7.86
CA ASN A 262 -9.85 9.01 -7.88
C ASN A 262 -11.04 9.33 -6.95
N CYS A 263 -11.17 8.63 -5.82
CA CYS A 263 -12.20 8.96 -4.84
C CYS A 263 -11.94 10.36 -4.25
N GLU A 264 -13.01 11.11 -3.99
CA GLU A 264 -12.93 12.42 -3.33
C GLU A 264 -12.21 12.32 -1.97
N LYS A 265 -12.48 11.26 -1.20
CA LYS A 265 -11.91 11.06 0.13
C LYS A 265 -11.33 9.67 0.31
N ASP A 266 -10.54 9.49 1.36
CA ASP A 266 -10.02 8.20 1.76
C ASP A 266 -11.16 7.33 2.32
N LEU A 267 -11.64 6.38 1.52
CA LEU A 267 -12.73 5.47 1.87
C LEU A 267 -12.25 4.23 2.64
N SER A 268 -10.96 4.13 2.98
CA SER A 268 -10.34 2.92 3.55
C SER A 268 -11.01 2.41 4.82
N SER A 269 -11.51 3.32 5.66
CA SER A 269 -12.30 3.02 6.86
C SER A 269 -13.62 2.31 6.56
N THR A 270 -14.16 2.42 5.34
CA THR A 270 -15.43 1.79 4.93
C THR A 270 -15.25 0.54 4.06
N MET A 271 -14.01 0.16 3.72
CA MET A 271 -13.71 -1.01 2.87
C MET A 271 -13.63 -2.31 3.68
N TYR A 272 -14.71 -2.63 4.40
CA TYR A 272 -14.80 -3.86 5.19
C TYR A 272 -15.08 -5.06 4.30
N GLY A 273 -14.03 -5.79 3.90
CA GLY A 273 -14.11 -7.03 3.11
C GLY A 273 -14.48 -6.83 1.63
N MET A 274 -15.36 -5.89 1.32
CA MET A 274 -15.71 -5.51 -0.06
C MET A 274 -16.04 -4.01 -0.14
N LYS A 275 -15.77 -3.37 -1.28
CA LYS A 275 -16.28 -2.06 -1.64
C LYS A 275 -16.52 -1.94 -3.15
N ARG A 276 -17.70 -1.47 -3.57
CA ARG A 276 -17.94 -1.00 -4.94
C ARG A 276 -17.59 0.49 -5.07
N ILE A 277 -16.96 0.87 -6.17
CA ILE A 277 -16.57 2.23 -6.54
C ILE A 277 -16.88 2.39 -8.04
N GLY A 278 -18.04 2.95 -8.36
CA GLY A 278 -18.56 3.02 -9.74
C GLY A 278 -18.76 1.62 -10.34
N GLU A 279 -18.08 1.39 -11.47
CA GLU A 279 -18.14 0.14 -12.24
C GLU A 279 -17.24 -0.99 -11.68
N ASP A 280 -16.43 -0.68 -10.68
CA ASP A 280 -15.42 -1.57 -10.12
C ASP A 280 -15.79 -2.03 -8.71
N VAL A 281 -15.54 -3.31 -8.39
CA VAL A 281 -15.68 -3.85 -7.04
C VAL A 281 -14.36 -4.45 -6.54
N PHE A 282 -14.03 -4.13 -5.29
CA PHE A 282 -12.76 -4.46 -4.64
C PHE A 282 -13.03 -5.39 -3.47
N ILE A 283 -12.57 -6.65 -3.55
CA ILE A 283 -12.68 -7.64 -2.48
C ILE A 283 -11.34 -7.74 -1.75
N PHE A 284 -11.38 -7.62 -0.42
CA PHE A 284 -10.22 -7.62 0.48
C PHE A 284 -10.30 -8.81 1.44
N VAL A 285 -9.39 -9.77 1.28
CA VAL A 285 -9.32 -11.00 2.07
C VAL A 285 -8.10 -10.98 3.01
N THR A 286 -8.31 -11.39 4.27
CA THR A 286 -7.24 -11.89 5.14
C THR A 286 -7.24 -13.42 5.03
N TYR A 287 -6.16 -14.01 4.52
CA TYR A 287 -6.10 -15.45 4.20
C TYR A 287 -6.12 -16.33 5.47
N HIS A 288 -5.35 -15.96 6.50
CA HIS A 288 -5.40 -16.56 7.83
C HIS A 288 -5.96 -15.55 8.84
N LYS A 289 -7.17 -15.81 9.32
CA LYS A 289 -7.86 -14.97 10.32
C LYS A 289 -7.42 -15.38 11.72
N VAL A 290 -7.10 -14.40 12.57
CA VAL A 290 -6.69 -14.66 13.97
C VAL A 290 -7.84 -15.33 14.72
N GLY A 291 -7.54 -16.44 15.42
CA GLY A 291 -8.54 -17.22 16.18
C GLY A 291 -9.13 -18.43 15.45
N ALA A 292 -8.73 -18.71 14.21
CA ALA A 292 -9.11 -19.92 13.47
C ALA A 292 -8.39 -21.21 13.93
N GLU A 293 -7.60 -21.16 15.01
CA GLU A 293 -6.80 -22.29 15.50
C GLU A 293 -7.63 -23.39 16.20
N ASN A 294 -8.95 -23.20 16.35
CA ASN A 294 -9.89 -24.18 16.90
C ASN A 294 -10.91 -24.67 15.86
N GLU A 295 -10.44 -25.27 14.77
CA GLU A 295 -11.29 -26.03 13.80
C GLU A 295 -11.24 -27.56 14.03
N ASP A 296 -11.05 -27.99 15.29
CA ASP A 296 -11.37 -29.37 15.67
C ASP A 296 -12.90 -29.56 15.74
N LYS A 297 -13.43 -30.41 14.84
CA LYS A 297 -14.84 -30.91 14.70
C LYS A 297 -15.77 -29.95 13.92
N LEU A 298 -16.45 -30.32 12.82
CA LEU A 298 -16.74 -31.60 12.10
C LEU A 298 -17.00 -31.25 10.60
N TYR A 299 -17.23 -32.13 9.61
CA TYR A 299 -17.62 -33.54 9.55
C TYR A 299 -16.94 -34.26 8.35
N ALA A 300 -17.33 -35.51 8.07
CA ALA A 300 -16.93 -36.27 6.87
C ALA A 300 -18.02 -36.25 5.77
N ASP A 301 -17.68 -36.84 4.61
CA ASP A 301 -18.50 -37.04 3.39
C ASP A 301 -18.81 -35.83 2.47
N ARG A 302 -17.99 -35.76 1.41
CA ARG A 302 -18.27 -35.23 0.05
C ARG A 302 -18.21 -33.72 -0.25
N LYS A 303 -17.72 -32.90 0.71
CA LYS A 303 -16.99 -31.60 0.52
C LYS A 303 -17.70 -30.39 -0.18
N PRO A 304 -17.24 -29.13 0.07
CA PRO A 304 -16.44 -28.63 1.19
C PRO A 304 -17.02 -27.36 1.88
N ASP A 305 -16.59 -27.12 3.13
CA ASP A 305 -16.75 -25.82 3.79
C ASP A 305 -15.63 -24.85 3.36
N TYR A 306 -15.89 -23.54 3.39
CA TYR A 306 -14.93 -22.51 2.95
C TYR A 306 -14.70 -21.47 4.04
N ALA A 307 -13.55 -20.79 3.99
CA ALA A 307 -13.17 -19.70 4.88
C ALA A 307 -12.28 -18.63 4.19
N ASP A 308 -12.31 -18.60 2.85
CA ASP A 308 -11.39 -17.94 1.90
C ASP A 308 -10.13 -18.78 1.55
N MET A 309 -10.04 -19.33 0.34
CA MET A 309 -8.89 -20.13 -0.11
C MET A 309 -8.73 -20.22 -1.63
N PHE A 310 -7.49 -20.47 -2.10
CA PHE A 310 -7.26 -20.96 -3.46
C PHE A 310 -7.52 -22.48 -3.54
N VAL A 311 -8.04 -22.93 -4.67
CA VAL A 311 -8.13 -24.36 -5.04
C VAL A 311 -6.97 -24.75 -5.95
N ASP A 312 -6.60 -23.82 -6.83
CA ASP A 312 -5.42 -23.86 -7.71
C ASP A 312 -5.01 -22.41 -8.01
N ASN A 313 -4.07 -22.19 -8.93
CA ASN A 313 -3.58 -20.85 -9.27
C ASN A 313 -4.56 -19.96 -10.07
N MET A 314 -5.71 -20.49 -10.49
CA MET A 314 -6.74 -19.79 -11.25
C MET A 314 -8.10 -19.74 -10.53
N ILE A 315 -8.37 -20.66 -9.60
CA ILE A 315 -9.66 -20.78 -8.92
C ILE A 315 -9.53 -20.36 -7.45
N PHE A 316 -10.20 -19.25 -7.12
CA PHE A 316 -10.34 -18.76 -5.74
C PHE A 316 -11.77 -18.98 -5.24
N LYS A 317 -11.91 -19.24 -3.94
CA LYS A 317 -13.20 -19.42 -3.29
C LYS A 317 -13.30 -18.51 -2.07
N TRP A 318 -14.42 -17.80 -2.00
CA TRP A 318 -14.63 -16.66 -1.10
C TRP A 318 -15.95 -16.80 -0.35
N ASP A 319 -15.93 -16.53 0.95
CA ASP A 319 -17.12 -16.32 1.76
C ASP A 319 -17.44 -14.83 1.83
N SER A 320 -18.68 -14.46 1.51
CA SER A 320 -19.20 -13.13 1.84
C SER A 320 -19.14 -12.89 3.36
N GLN A 321 -19.25 -11.62 3.76
CA GLN A 321 -19.48 -11.30 5.18
C GLN A 321 -20.72 -12.00 5.75
N ILE A 322 -20.67 -12.27 7.06
CA ILE A 322 -21.77 -12.81 7.85
C ILE A 322 -23.00 -11.90 7.73
N GLY A 323 -24.16 -12.49 7.42
CA GLY A 323 -25.42 -11.79 7.18
C GLY A 323 -25.59 -11.26 5.75
N LYS A 324 -24.77 -11.68 4.79
CA LYS A 324 -24.84 -11.28 3.37
C LYS A 324 -25.15 -12.47 2.46
N GLY A 325 -26.40 -12.93 2.48
CA GLY A 325 -26.89 -13.95 1.53
C GLY A 325 -26.89 -13.48 0.06
N PRO A 326 -27.19 -14.38 -0.90
CA PRO A 326 -27.04 -14.10 -2.34
C PRO A 326 -27.86 -12.89 -2.83
N GLU A 327 -29.08 -12.72 -2.31
CA GLU A 327 -29.99 -11.62 -2.65
C GLU A 327 -29.68 -10.30 -1.93
N SER A 328 -28.61 -10.25 -1.13
CA SER A 328 -28.25 -9.03 -0.40
C SER A 328 -27.67 -7.96 -1.32
N GLY A 329 -27.91 -6.68 -1.00
CA GLY A 329 -27.31 -5.56 -1.76
C GLY A 329 -25.77 -5.61 -1.82
N TYR A 330 -25.14 -6.23 -0.81
CA TYR A 330 -23.70 -6.52 -0.79
C TYR A 330 -23.27 -7.48 -1.93
N MET A 331 -24.02 -8.55 -2.15
CA MET A 331 -23.75 -9.47 -3.25
C MET A 331 -24.17 -8.89 -4.59
N LYS A 332 -25.26 -8.12 -4.65
CA LYS A 332 -25.66 -7.37 -5.84
C LYS A 332 -24.54 -6.46 -6.34
N ASP A 333 -23.89 -5.72 -5.44
CA ASP A 333 -22.72 -4.88 -5.77
C ASP A 333 -21.52 -5.66 -6.33
N VAL A 334 -21.34 -6.93 -5.93
CA VAL A 334 -20.29 -7.80 -6.46
C VAL A 334 -20.68 -8.39 -7.83
N VAL A 335 -21.92 -8.80 -8.00
CA VAL A 335 -22.43 -9.43 -9.22
C VAL A 335 -22.56 -8.43 -10.36
N GLU A 336 -23.10 -7.24 -10.11
CA GLU A 336 -23.37 -6.21 -11.13
C GLU A 336 -22.15 -5.38 -11.51
N ALA A 337 -21.04 -5.45 -10.77
CA ALA A 337 -19.82 -4.72 -11.12
C ALA A 337 -19.20 -5.25 -12.42
N LYS A 338 -18.86 -4.32 -13.33
CA LYS A 338 -18.23 -4.60 -14.62
C LYS A 338 -16.81 -5.16 -14.47
N ARG A 339 -16.07 -4.71 -13.45
CA ARG A 339 -14.72 -5.18 -13.12
C ARG A 339 -14.66 -5.58 -11.66
N ARG A 340 -14.08 -6.74 -11.37
CA ARG A 340 -14.01 -7.31 -10.02
C ARG A 340 -12.57 -7.62 -9.69
N HIS A 341 -12.07 -7.06 -8.59
CA HIS A 341 -10.66 -7.06 -8.21
C HIS A 341 -10.46 -7.79 -6.88
N LEU A 342 -9.45 -8.67 -6.83
CA LEU A 342 -9.13 -9.43 -5.62
C LEU A 342 -7.82 -8.94 -4.98
N PHE A 343 -7.89 -8.63 -3.69
CA PHE A 343 -6.78 -8.19 -2.86
C PHE A 343 -6.65 -9.12 -1.64
N ILE A 344 -5.47 -9.73 -1.45
CA ILE A 344 -5.25 -10.70 -0.37
C ILE A 344 -4.03 -10.31 0.46
N LYS A 345 -4.18 -10.31 1.78
CA LYS A 345 -3.07 -10.30 2.74
C LYS A 345 -3.01 -11.63 3.49
N LYS A 346 -1.86 -12.04 3.99
CA LYS A 346 -1.71 -13.31 4.70
C LYS A 346 -2.37 -13.28 6.07
N SER A 347 -2.15 -12.21 6.84
CA SER A 347 -2.55 -12.11 8.25
C SER A 347 -3.10 -10.73 8.61
N ASP A 348 -3.73 -10.62 9.79
CA ASP A 348 -4.23 -9.31 10.24
C ASP A 348 -3.14 -8.32 10.65
N ALA A 349 -1.91 -8.78 10.91
CA ALA A 349 -0.75 -7.92 11.15
C ALA A 349 -0.32 -7.13 9.89
N GLU A 350 -0.70 -7.58 8.69
CA GLU A 350 -0.44 -6.83 7.46
C GLU A 350 -1.46 -5.69 7.24
N THR A 351 -0.94 -4.51 6.89
CA THR A 351 -1.74 -3.31 6.56
C THR A 351 -2.07 -3.17 5.08
N SER A 352 -1.37 -3.92 4.22
CA SER A 352 -1.47 -3.85 2.75
C SER A 352 -1.68 -5.25 2.17
N PHE A 353 -2.35 -5.30 1.02
CA PHE A 353 -2.80 -6.51 0.37
C PHE A 353 -2.09 -6.66 -0.98
N TYR A 354 -1.69 -7.87 -1.34
CA TYR A 354 -1.26 -8.18 -2.70
C TYR A 354 -2.45 -8.11 -3.65
N TYR A 355 -2.33 -7.38 -4.75
CA TYR A 355 -3.32 -7.39 -5.83
C TYR A 355 -3.18 -8.67 -6.66
N MET A 356 -4.23 -9.49 -6.73
CA MET A 356 -4.22 -10.78 -7.44
C MET A 356 -4.71 -10.68 -8.88
N GLY A 357 -5.21 -9.51 -9.31
CA GLY A 357 -5.82 -9.30 -10.61
C GLY A 357 -7.34 -9.26 -10.56
N THR A 358 -7.93 -9.28 -11.76
CA THR A 358 -9.37 -9.36 -11.98
C THR A 358 -9.88 -10.79 -12.07
N PHE A 359 -11.17 -10.99 -11.84
CA PHE A 359 -11.81 -12.31 -11.90
C PHE A 359 -13.25 -12.27 -12.43
N ASP A 360 -13.68 -13.41 -12.97
CA ASP A 360 -15.08 -13.72 -13.25
C ASP A 360 -15.69 -14.59 -12.15
N ILE A 361 -17.00 -14.51 -11.97
CA ILE A 361 -17.74 -15.37 -11.05
C ILE A 361 -18.20 -16.61 -11.81
N ILE A 362 -17.81 -17.80 -11.35
CA ILE A 362 -18.25 -19.08 -11.91
C ILE A 362 -19.56 -19.53 -11.26
N ASN A 363 -19.67 -19.38 -9.94
CA ASN A 363 -20.78 -19.92 -9.17
C ASN A 363 -21.03 -19.09 -7.90
N ILE A 364 -22.30 -19.03 -7.49
CA ILE A 364 -22.80 -18.34 -6.29
C ILE A 364 -23.77 -19.29 -5.60
N ILE A 365 -23.48 -19.67 -4.36
CA ILE A 365 -24.34 -20.55 -3.55
C ILE A 365 -24.63 -19.85 -2.22
N GLY A 366 -25.91 -19.77 -1.83
CA GLY A 366 -26.30 -19.34 -0.49
C GLY A 366 -26.05 -20.43 0.56
N ASP A 367 -25.51 -20.06 1.70
CA ASP A 367 -25.23 -20.98 2.82
C ASP A 367 -25.39 -20.27 4.16
N LYS A 368 -25.17 -20.95 5.29
CA LYS A 368 -25.26 -20.38 6.65
C LYS A 368 -24.02 -20.67 7.48
N LYS A 369 -23.53 -19.66 8.18
CA LYS A 369 -22.37 -19.74 9.09
C LYS A 369 -22.73 -19.22 10.47
N LYS A 370 -22.11 -19.75 11.53
CA LYS A 370 -22.35 -19.26 12.89
C LYS A 370 -21.63 -17.92 13.10
N ASP A 371 -22.30 -16.96 13.73
CA ASP A 371 -21.67 -15.76 14.27
C ASP A 371 -20.99 -16.03 15.62
N ASN A 372 -20.24 -15.04 16.13
CA ASN A 372 -19.51 -15.15 17.41
C ASN A 372 -20.43 -15.43 18.62
N ASN A 373 -21.75 -15.24 18.47
CA ASN A 373 -22.75 -15.53 19.49
C ASN A 373 -23.43 -16.90 19.26
N GLY A 374 -22.92 -17.70 18.32
CA GLY A 374 -23.40 -19.04 17.98
C GLY A 374 -24.61 -19.08 17.02
N ASN A 375 -25.14 -17.94 16.59
CA ASN A 375 -26.36 -17.90 15.75
C ASN A 375 -26.02 -18.18 14.29
N LEU A 376 -26.83 -18.99 13.61
CA LEU A 376 -26.70 -19.16 12.16
C LEU A 376 -27.16 -17.89 11.42
N ARG A 377 -26.29 -17.40 10.54
CA ARG A 377 -26.48 -16.22 9.70
C ARG A 377 -26.20 -16.58 8.25
N ASP A 378 -26.94 -15.97 7.34
CA ASP A 378 -26.79 -16.23 5.92
C ASP A 378 -25.45 -15.68 5.39
N ILE A 379 -24.80 -16.44 4.52
CA ILE A 379 -23.60 -16.08 3.77
C ILE A 379 -23.77 -16.50 2.31
N THR A 380 -22.83 -16.08 1.48
CA THR A 380 -22.73 -16.45 0.07
C THR A 380 -21.35 -17.01 -0.20
N LYS A 381 -21.31 -18.26 -0.67
CA LYS A 381 -20.11 -18.96 -1.11
C LYS A 381 -19.93 -18.71 -2.61
N VAL A 382 -18.85 -18.02 -2.98
CA VAL A 382 -18.56 -17.63 -4.36
C VAL A 382 -17.34 -18.37 -4.87
N THR A 383 -17.44 -18.96 -6.06
CA THR A 383 -16.29 -19.50 -6.79
C THR A 383 -15.90 -18.54 -7.91
N MET A 384 -14.65 -18.11 -7.90
CA MET A 384 -14.09 -17.09 -8.79
C MET A 384 -13.03 -17.72 -9.71
N LYS A 385 -12.97 -17.25 -10.96
CA LYS A 385 -11.90 -17.56 -11.92
C LYS A 385 -11.05 -16.32 -12.15
N MET A 386 -9.80 -16.36 -11.71
CA MET A 386 -8.82 -15.30 -11.98
C MET A 386 -8.55 -15.20 -13.48
N HIS A 387 -8.34 -13.98 -13.98
CA HIS A 387 -7.91 -13.74 -15.36
C HIS A 387 -6.42 -14.03 -15.58
N TYR A 388 -5.63 -14.01 -14.50
CA TYR A 388 -4.20 -14.27 -14.49
C TYR A 388 -3.86 -15.32 -13.42
N ALA A 389 -3.02 -16.30 -13.79
CA ALA A 389 -2.61 -17.36 -12.88
C ALA A 389 -1.71 -16.81 -11.76
N VAL A 390 -2.15 -16.93 -10.51
CA VAL A 390 -1.40 -16.47 -9.33
C VAL A 390 -0.05 -17.18 -9.27
N ARG A 391 1.02 -16.39 -9.08
CA ARG A 391 2.38 -16.92 -9.01
C ARG A 391 2.53 -17.94 -7.88
N GLU A 392 3.23 -19.03 -8.17
CA GLU A 392 3.46 -20.14 -7.23
C GLU A 392 4.14 -19.69 -5.92
N ASP A 393 5.07 -18.72 -5.99
CA ASP A 393 5.74 -18.19 -4.80
C ASP A 393 4.80 -17.42 -3.87
N LEU A 394 3.72 -16.83 -4.39
CA LEU A 394 2.67 -16.20 -3.60
C LEU A 394 1.69 -17.21 -3.03
N LEU A 395 1.28 -18.22 -3.80
CA LEU A 395 0.40 -19.29 -3.30
C LEU A 395 1.03 -20.03 -2.12
N ARG A 396 2.26 -20.53 -2.30
CA ARG A 396 3.04 -21.19 -1.22
C ARG A 396 3.20 -20.30 0.01
N TYR A 397 3.40 -18.99 -0.20
CA TYR A 397 3.48 -18.03 0.90
C TYR A 397 2.14 -17.83 1.61
N LEU A 398 1.02 -17.74 0.90
CA LEU A 398 -0.30 -17.61 1.51
C LEU A 398 -0.67 -18.89 2.27
N GLU A 399 -0.47 -20.06 1.67
CA GLU A 399 -0.82 -21.38 2.22
C GLU A 399 0.05 -21.83 3.41
N SER A 400 1.27 -21.29 3.58
CA SER A 400 2.12 -21.67 4.71
C SER A 400 1.40 -21.44 6.06
N LYS A 401 1.65 -22.27 7.07
CA LYS A 401 1.18 -21.94 8.42
C LYS A 401 1.78 -20.62 8.90
N ILE A 402 1.01 -19.84 9.67
CA ILE A 402 1.60 -18.79 10.50
C ILE A 402 2.23 -19.51 11.69
N ILE A 403 3.55 -19.37 11.84
CA ILE A 403 4.23 -19.81 13.06
C ILE A 403 4.08 -18.67 14.06
N THR A 404 3.01 -18.72 14.85
CA THR A 404 2.85 -17.90 16.05
C THR A 404 3.75 -18.50 17.15
N GLY A 405 4.59 -17.66 17.77
CA GLY A 405 5.53 -18.07 18.82
C GLY A 405 4.89 -18.39 20.18
N GLU A 406 3.69 -18.98 20.19
CA GLU A 406 2.94 -19.38 21.37
C GLU A 406 2.97 -20.90 21.57
N ASN A 407 4.17 -21.41 21.84
CA ASN A 407 4.36 -22.63 22.63
C ASN A 407 5.38 -22.30 23.73
N LYS A 408 4.89 -22.04 24.93
CA LYS A 408 5.69 -21.73 26.12
C LYS A 408 5.03 -22.32 27.38
#